data_AF-A0A9X1V8U2-F1
#
_entry.id   AF-A0A9X1V8U2-F1
#
_cell.length_a   1.000
_cell.length_b   1.000
_cell.length_c   1.000
_cell.angle_alpha   90.00
_cell.angle_beta   90.00
_cell.angle_gamma   90.00
#
_symmetry.space_group_name_H-M   'P 1'
#
loop_
_entity.id
_entity.type
_entity.pdbx_description
1 polymer ?
#
loop_
_entity_poly.entity_id
_entity_poly.type
_entity_poly.pdbx_seq_one_letter_code
_entity_poly.pdbx_strand_id
1 'polypeptide(L)'
;MENKWNAEHYDDKLAFVSEFGKGIVSLLQPKTGENILDLGCGTGDLSNEIAAYGVSVVGIDLSELLIRQVQSKYPNLLFEVEGGIALCNKWSYKIVHLI
;
A
#
# COMPACT_ATOMS: atom_id res chain seq x y z
N MET A 1 -12.35 9.27 28.64
CA MET A 1 -12.80 9.77 27.33
C MET A 1 -12.69 8.60 26.37
N GLU A 2 -13.82 8.00 26.02
CA GLU A 2 -13.89 6.83 25.15
C GLU A 2 -13.64 7.23 23.69
N ASN A 3 -12.60 6.65 23.10
CA ASN A 3 -12.43 6.66 21.64
C ASN A 3 -13.44 5.68 21.06
N LYS A 4 -14.65 6.15 20.76
CA LYS A 4 -15.63 5.40 19.99
C LYS A 4 -15.07 5.17 18.58
N TRP A 5 -14.56 3.96 18.37
CA TRP A 5 -14.24 3.40 17.07
C TRP A 5 -15.49 3.45 16.20
N ASN A 6 -15.43 4.23 15.12
CA ASN A 6 -16.56 4.47 14.24
C ASN A 6 -16.45 3.51 13.04
N ALA A 7 -17.24 2.42 13.08
CA ALA A 7 -17.25 1.38 12.05
C ALA A 7 -17.57 1.93 10.64
N GLU A 8 -18.32 3.03 10.56
CA GLU A 8 -18.69 3.71 9.31
C GLU A 8 -17.47 4.18 8.50
N HIS A 9 -16.37 4.58 9.14
CA HIS A 9 -15.15 5.00 8.41
C HIS A 9 -14.33 3.83 7.86
N TYR A 10 -14.58 2.60 8.34
CA TYR A 10 -13.90 1.41 7.86
C TYR A 10 -14.55 0.90 6.57
N ASP A 11 -15.88 0.87 6.52
CA ASP A 11 -16.63 0.46 5.34
C ASP A 11 -16.38 1.39 4.15
N ASP A 12 -16.32 2.71 4.37
CA ASP A 12 -16.05 3.66 3.28
C ASP A 12 -14.64 3.52 2.71
N LYS A 13 -13.63 3.31 3.58
CA LYS A 13 -12.26 3.06 3.14
C LYS A 13 -12.11 1.71 2.45
N LEU A 14 -12.78 0.67 2.95
CA LEU A 14 -12.80 -0.65 2.31
C LEU A 14 -13.52 -0.62 0.96
N ALA A 15 -14.62 0.13 0.84
CA ALA A 15 -15.34 0.31 -0.42
C ALA A 15 -14.48 1.07 -1.45
N PHE A 16 -13.83 2.16 -1.03
CA PHE A 16 -12.91 2.92 -1.87
C PHE A 16 -11.74 2.07 -2.36
N VAL A 17 -11.10 1.30 -1.47
CA VAL A 17 -10.01 0.39 -1.82
C VAL A 17 -10.51 -0.75 -2.72
N SER A 18 -11.70 -1.29 -2.47
CA SER A 18 -12.19 -2.43 -3.25
C SER A 18 -12.54 -2.05 -4.69
N GLU A 19 -13.13 -0.88 -4.93
CA GLU A 19 -13.49 -0.46 -6.29
C GLU A 19 -12.27 0.07 -7.05
N PHE A 20 -11.48 0.95 -6.42
CA PHE A 20 -10.31 1.54 -7.06
C PHE A 20 -9.11 0.57 -7.13
N GLY A 21 -8.90 -0.23 -6.09
CA GLY A 21 -7.85 -1.24 -6.02
C GLY A 21 -7.99 -2.31 -7.10
N LYS A 22 -9.22 -2.81 -7.34
CA LYS A 22 -9.49 -3.72 -8.48
C LYS A 22 -9.14 -3.11 -9.83
N GLY A 23 -9.37 -1.81 -10.00
CA GLY A 23 -8.99 -1.06 -11.19
C GLY A 23 -7.47 -1.00 -11.36
N ILE A 24 -6.74 -0.65 -10.31
CA ILE A 24 -5.28 -0.59 -10.33
C ILE A 24 -4.64 -1.95 -10.56
N VAL A 25 -5.09 -2.99 -9.87
CA VAL A 25 -4.54 -4.35 -10.03
C VAL A 25 -4.75 -4.84 -11.47
N SER A 26 -5.92 -4.57 -12.06
CA SER A 26 -6.21 -4.89 -13.46
C SER A 26 -5.32 -4.14 -14.45
N LEU A 27 -4.98 -2.88 -14.15
CA LEU A 27 -4.07 -2.08 -14.97
C LEU A 27 -2.60 -2.51 -14.82
N LEU A 28 -2.20 -2.80 -13.59
CA LEU A 28 -0.83 -3.16 -13.22
C LEU A 28 -0.43 -4.53 -13.77
N GLN A 29 -1.38 -5.47 -13.82
CA GLN A 29 -1.18 -6.86 -14.22
C GLN A 29 0.07 -7.46 -13.57
N PRO A 30 0.13 -7.51 -12.22
CA PRO A 30 1.30 -7.97 -11.49
C PRO A 30 1.63 -9.42 -11.86
N LYS A 31 2.90 -9.66 -12.19
CA LYS A 31 3.40 -11.01 -12.52
C LYS A 31 4.36 -11.47 -11.45
N THR A 32 4.22 -12.72 -11.02
CA THR A 32 5.10 -13.34 -10.02
C THR A 32 6.59 -13.06 -10.30
N GLY A 33 7.31 -12.62 -9.26
CA GLY A 33 8.73 -12.25 -9.36
C GLY A 33 8.99 -10.79 -9.76
N GLU A 34 7.95 -9.99 -10.07
CA GLU A 34 8.09 -8.55 -10.23
C GLU A 34 8.23 -7.84 -8.88
N ASN A 35 8.88 -6.67 -8.92
CA ASN A 35 8.96 -5.75 -7.79
C ASN A 35 8.06 -4.54 -8.06
N ILE A 36 7.23 -4.20 -7.08
CA ILE A 36 6.27 -3.10 -7.16
C ILE A 36 6.53 -2.12 -6.02
N LEU A 37 6.44 -0.84 -6.35
CA LEU A 37 6.50 0.26 -5.40
C LEU A 37 5.12 0.92 -5.33
N ASP A 38 4.53 0.94 -4.13
CA ASP A 38 3.28 1.64 -3.81
C ASP A 38 3.59 2.99 -3.15
N LEU A 39 3.52 4.06 -3.95
CA LEU A 39 3.80 5.43 -3.53
C LEU A 39 2.55 6.06 -2.90
N GLY A 40 2.61 6.36 -1.60
CA GLY A 40 1.44 6.85 -0.85
C GLY A 40 0.59 5.68 -0.32
N CYS A 41 1.24 4.65 0.23
CA CYS A 41 0.59 3.38 0.55
C CYS A 41 -0.48 3.46 1.64
N GLY A 42 -0.52 4.54 2.44
CA GLY A 42 -1.55 4.78 3.44
C GLY A 42 -1.71 3.63 4.45
N THR A 43 -2.86 2.96 4.43
CA THR A 43 -3.17 1.82 5.31
C THR A 43 -2.68 0.47 4.77
N GLY A 44 -2.03 0.45 3.61
CA GLY A 44 -1.39 -0.72 2.99
C GLY A 44 -2.32 -1.77 2.41
N ASP A 45 -3.62 -1.51 2.35
CA ASP A 45 -4.60 -2.50 1.86
C ASP A 45 -4.34 -2.89 0.40
N LEU A 46 -4.06 -1.91 -0.47
CA LEU A 46 -3.69 -2.16 -1.86
C LEU A 46 -2.35 -2.90 -1.98
N SER A 47 -1.32 -2.46 -1.23
CA SER A 47 -0.03 -3.16 -1.16
C SER A 47 -0.20 -4.65 -0.84
N ASN A 48 -1.09 -4.97 0.12
CA ASN A 48 -1.40 -6.34 0.47
C ASN A 48 -2.18 -7.10 -0.62
N GLU A 49 -3.14 -6.44 -1.28
CA GLU A 49 -3.86 -7.03 -2.42
C GLU A 49 -2.90 -7.36 -3.57
N ILE A 50 -2.00 -6.43 -3.91
CA ILE A 50 -0.98 -6.64 -4.96
C ILE A 50 -0.04 -7.79 -4.57
N ALA A 51 0.42 -7.85 -3.32
CA ALA A 51 1.33 -8.90 -2.85
C ALA A 51 0.74 -10.32 -3.00
N ALA A 52 -0.60 -10.46 -2.95
CA ALA A 52 -1.29 -11.73 -3.15
C ALA A 52 -1.05 -12.36 -4.55
N TYR A 53 -0.54 -11.59 -5.52
CA TYR A 53 -0.16 -12.06 -6.86
C TYR A 53 1.27 -12.65 -6.93
N GLY A 54 1.95 -12.81 -5.79
CA GLY A 54 3.30 -13.41 -5.72
C GLY A 54 4.41 -12.45 -6.17
N VAL A 55 4.19 -11.16 -5.99
CA VAL A 55 5.12 -10.07 -6.29
C VAL A 55 5.70 -9.50 -5.00
N SER A 56 6.89 -8.91 -5.08
CA SER A 56 7.46 -8.14 -3.97
C SER A 56 6.86 -6.74 -3.99
N VAL A 57 6.34 -6.29 -2.86
CA VAL A 57 5.76 -4.94 -2.72
C VAL A 57 6.50 -4.18 -1.64
N VAL A 58 6.88 -2.94 -1.97
CA VAL A 58 7.36 -1.95 -0.99
C VAL A 58 6.35 -0.81 -0.97
N GLY A 59 5.77 -0.53 0.18
CA GLY A 59 4.91 0.65 0.37
C GLY A 59 5.68 1.78 1.02
N ILE A 60 5.55 3.00 0.50
CA ILE A 60 6.09 4.19 1.17
C ILE A 60 5.00 5.21 1.43
N ASP A 61 5.16 5.94 2.53
CA ASP A 61 4.30 7.05 2.89
C ASP A 61 5.10 8.10 3.67
N LEU A 62 4.74 9.38 3.57
CA LEU A 62 5.41 10.44 4.33
C LEU A 62 4.98 10.46 5.80
N SER A 63 3.88 9.80 6.15
CA SER A 63 3.34 9.76 7.50
C SER A 63 3.95 8.63 8.32
N GLU A 64 4.83 8.98 9.27
CA GLU A 64 5.34 8.01 10.26
C GLU A 64 4.24 7.26 11.01
N LEU A 65 3.15 7.96 11.31
CA LEU A 65 2.02 7.38 12.05
C LEU A 65 1.33 6.29 11.22
N LEU A 66 1.14 6.51 9.91
CA LEU A 66 0.57 5.50 9.02
C LEU A 66 1.53 4.33 8.84
N ILE A 67 2.83 4.59 8.67
CA ILE A 67 3.83 3.52 8.53
C ILE A 67 3.88 2.61 9.77
N ARG A 68 3.84 3.17 10.98
CA ARG A 68 3.79 2.35 12.21
C ARG A 68 2.51 1.50 12.30
N GLN A 69 1.38 2.06 11.87
CA GLN A 69 0.10 1.34 11.86
C GLN A 69 0.11 0.21 10.83
N VAL A 70 0.56 0.46 9.61
CA VAL A 70 0.56 -0.52 8.53
C VAL A 70 1.58 -1.64 8.77
N GLN A 71 2.76 -1.34 9.33
CA GLN A 71 3.73 -2.36 9.75
C GLN A 71 3.15 -3.32 10.80
N SER A 72 2.27 -2.82 11.68
CA SER A 72 1.56 -3.66 12.65
C SER A 72 0.46 -4.50 11.98
N LYS A 73 -0.21 -3.95 10.96
CA LYS A 73 -1.31 -4.59 10.23
C LYS A 73 -0.81 -5.70 9.29
N TYR A 74 0.31 -5.47 8.61
CA TYR A 74 0.91 -6.36 7.61
C TYR A 74 2.40 -6.58 7.89
N PRO A 75 2.76 -7.32 8.95
CA PRO A 75 4.15 -7.47 9.39
C PRO A 75 5.06 -8.21 8.40
N ASN A 76 4.48 -8.85 7.37
CA ASN A 76 5.22 -9.60 6.35
C ASN A 76 5.53 -8.78 5.10
N LEU A 77 5.08 -7.52 5.03
CA LEU A 77 5.32 -6.61 3.90
C LEU A 77 6.26 -5.48 4.34
N LEU A 78 6.99 -4.91 3.37
CA LEU A 78 7.94 -3.83 3.63
C LEU A 78 7.26 -2.47 3.50
N PHE A 79 7.32 -1.67 4.56
CA PHE A 79 6.81 -0.31 4.60
C PHE A 79 7.85 0.64 5.18
N GLU A 80 8.07 1.77 4.51
CA GLU A 80 9.09 2.76 4.90
C GLU A 80 8.54 4.20 4.89
N VAL A 81 9.04 5.02 5.81
CA VAL A 81 8.78 6.46 5.80
C VAL A 81 9.78 7.11 4.88
N GLU A 82 9.39 7.33 3.62
CA GLU A 82 10.31 7.88 2.63
C GLU A 82 9.58 8.71 1.57
N GLY A 83 10.26 9.74 1.05
CA GLY A 83 9.81 10.47 -0.14
C GLY A 83 10.26 9.73 -1.41
N GLY A 84 9.38 9.64 -2.42
CA GLY A 84 9.60 8.84 -3.64
C GLY A 84 10.89 9.12 -4.43
N ILE A 85 11.61 10.21 -4.14
CA ILE A 85 12.89 10.58 -4.75
C ILE A 85 14.03 9.62 -4.35
N ALA A 86 14.00 9.02 -3.16
CA ALA A 86 15.10 8.20 -2.65
C ALA A 86 15.19 6.80 -3.29
N LEU A 87 14.09 6.31 -3.88
CA LEU A 87 14.01 4.95 -4.43
C LEU A 87 14.47 4.82 -5.89
N CYS A 88 14.69 5.94 -6.60
CA CYS A 88 15.08 5.96 -8.01
C CYS A 88 16.40 5.22 -8.33
N ASN A 89 17.21 4.85 -7.33
CA ASN A 89 18.55 4.32 -7.55
C ASN A 89 18.78 2.88 -7.07
N LYS A 90 17.78 2.18 -6.51
CA LYS A 90 18.01 0.84 -5.91
C LYS A 90 17.42 -0.33 -6.69
N TRP A 91 16.36 -0.15 -7.50
CA TRP A 91 15.68 -1.27 -8.18
C TRP A 91 14.92 -0.87 -9.45
N SER A 92 14.68 -1.85 -10.35
CA SER A 92 13.69 -1.73 -11.43
C SER A 92 12.30 -2.07 -10.89
N TYR A 93 11.57 -1.05 -10.42
CA TYR A 93 10.20 -1.20 -9.93
C TYR A 93 9.18 -0.86 -11.02
N LYS A 94 8.07 -1.59 -11.07
CA LYS A 94 6.81 -1.01 -11.59
C LYS A 94 6.22 -0.13 -10.48
N ILE A 95 5.92 1.11 -10.80
CA ILE A 95 5.44 2.09 -9.82
C ILE A 95 3.92 2.20 -9.91
N VAL A 96 3.27 2.09 -8.76
CA VAL A 96 1.86 2.44 -8.55
C VAL A 96 1.84 3.67 -7.67
N HIS A 97 1.11 4.70 -8.07
CA HIS A 97 0.92 5.91 -7.28
C HIS A 97 -0.56 6.16 -7.08
N LEU A 98 -0.95 6.30 -5.82
CA LEU A 98 -2.25 6.80 -5.42
C LEU A 98 -2.06 8.16 -4.78
N ILE A 99 -2.79 9.12 -5.34
CA ILE A 99 -2.89 10.53 -4.91
C ILE A 99 -3.47 10.66 -3.51
#